data_AF-A0A971GXY0-F1
#
_entry.id   AF-A0A971GXY0-F1
#
_cell.length_a   1.000
_cell.length_b   1.000
_cell.length_c   1.000
_cell.angle_alpha   90.00
_cell.angle_beta   90.00
_cell.angle_gamma   90.00
#
_symmetry.space_group_name_H-M   'P 1'
#
loop_
_entity.id
_entity.type
_entity.pdbx_description
1 polymer ?
#
loop_
_entity_poly.entity_id
_entity_poly.type
_entity_poly.pdbx_seq_one_letter_code
_entity_poly.pdbx_strand_id
1 'polypeptide(L)'
;MYKNKDKGFITILSLLVMAIILISSMFLNYSSNIEYMIVNSSKNNTQALYLVEGKILTVINNPKYFDNIILPGVKEFFKYGRIKDDNKRHIILDNEDLIEGDNYKKVNLSFYREENRIILELQTNSTYNNIKRNGVAKLTVVNEIFERGIPIIFPSGLEEKDKLYKEYMEYLQREIYIPPLEENMMAVEIDNYEIINILKKIDGRTYIELYRNDIKYPIKKYCLDRDKIFLLVKNDTQKNINVNILSDKPGEVVKLNGIIYIEGDFRIYTNVEFSGIAIINDGNINVESDSKLKIKGILLVDDGEKLLDDEKIDIEYDFDDIKNTGIYLPGFIDFRIKSINIY
;
A
#
# COMPACT_ATOMS: atom_id res chain seq x y z
N MET A 1 -59.08 -12.61 -83.77
CA MET A 1 -57.62 -12.76 -83.72
C MET A 1 -57.09 -11.91 -82.55
N TYR A 2 -56.27 -12.49 -81.68
CA TYR A 2 -55.50 -11.88 -80.58
C TYR A 2 -56.23 -11.09 -79.48
N LYS A 3 -56.57 -11.73 -78.34
CA LYS A 3 -56.68 -11.02 -77.04
C LYS A 3 -56.51 -11.84 -75.75
N ASN A 4 -55.95 -13.06 -75.81
CA ASN A 4 -55.80 -13.93 -74.62
C ASN A 4 -54.37 -14.43 -74.32
N LYS A 5 -53.34 -13.97 -75.05
CA LYS A 5 -51.94 -14.39 -74.78
C LYS A 5 -51.23 -13.53 -73.72
N ASP A 6 -51.61 -12.27 -73.53
CA ASP A 6 -50.89 -11.36 -72.63
C ASP A 6 -51.25 -11.52 -71.15
N LYS A 7 -52.47 -12.00 -70.84
CA LYS A 7 -52.92 -12.20 -69.44
C LYS A 7 -52.13 -13.29 -68.71
N GLY A 8 -51.77 -14.39 -69.38
CA GLY A 8 -50.96 -15.45 -68.79
C GLY A 8 -49.54 -14.99 -68.45
N PHE A 9 -48.95 -14.17 -69.32
CA PHE A 9 -47.60 -13.61 -69.15
C PHE A 9 -47.56 -12.57 -68.01
N ILE A 10 -48.57 -11.69 -67.93
CA ILE A 10 -48.73 -10.74 -66.81
C ILE A 10 -48.88 -11.48 -65.48
N THR A 11 -49.67 -12.56 -65.44
CA THR A 11 -49.89 -13.33 -64.20
C THR A 11 -48.59 -14.00 -63.71
N ILE A 12 -47.78 -14.57 -64.61
CA ILE A 12 -46.48 -15.17 -64.28
C ILE A 12 -45.49 -14.10 -63.79
N LEU A 13 -45.43 -12.95 -64.47
CA LEU A 13 -44.57 -11.84 -64.08
C LEU A 13 -44.94 -11.31 -62.68
N SER A 14 -46.24 -11.14 -62.40
CA SER A 14 -46.74 -10.73 -61.09
C SER A 14 -46.37 -11.72 -59.99
N LEU A 15 -46.44 -13.03 -60.26
CA LEU A 15 -46.06 -14.08 -59.32
C LEU A 15 -44.55 -14.09 -59.04
N LEU A 16 -43.74 -13.87 -60.07
CA LEU A 16 -42.28 -13.71 -59.95
C LEU A 16 -41.93 -12.48 -59.11
N VAL A 17 -42.55 -11.33 -59.38
CA VAL A 17 -42.35 -10.09 -58.61
C VAL A 17 -42.78 -10.30 -57.16
N MET A 18 -43.94 -10.92 -56.91
CA MET A 18 -44.41 -11.23 -55.57
C MET A 18 -43.45 -12.16 -54.82
N ALA A 19 -42.92 -13.19 -55.50
CA ALA A 19 -41.93 -14.10 -54.93
C ALA A 19 -40.63 -13.37 -54.56
N ILE A 20 -40.13 -12.48 -55.43
CA ILE A 20 -38.95 -11.66 -55.15
C ILE A 20 -39.20 -10.74 -53.95
N ILE A 21 -40.38 -10.10 -53.86
CA ILE A 21 -40.75 -9.24 -52.73
C ILE A 21 -40.81 -10.06 -51.43
N LEU A 22 -41.41 -11.25 -51.44
CA LEU A 22 -41.50 -12.14 -50.29
C LEU A 22 -40.12 -12.61 -49.81
N ILE A 23 -39.26 -13.05 -50.74
CA ILE A 23 -37.88 -13.45 -50.43
C ILE A 23 -37.11 -12.27 -49.83
N SER A 24 -37.24 -11.07 -50.41
CA SER A 24 -36.57 -9.87 -49.91
C SER A 24 -37.09 -9.46 -48.53
N SER A 25 -38.40 -9.56 -48.29
CA SER A 25 -39.02 -9.29 -46.99
C SER A 25 -38.59 -10.29 -45.91
N MET A 26 -38.55 -11.58 -46.23
CA MET A 26 -38.02 -12.61 -45.33
C MET A 26 -36.55 -12.39 -45.01
N PHE A 27 -35.74 -12.05 -46.02
CA PHE A 27 -34.32 -11.74 -45.84
C PHE A 27 -34.12 -10.51 -44.93
N LEU A 28 -34.87 -9.43 -45.16
CA LEU A 28 -34.81 -8.23 -44.32
C LEU A 28 -35.21 -8.52 -42.88
N ASN A 29 -36.28 -9.28 -42.66
CA ASN A 29 -36.71 -9.66 -41.31
C ASN A 29 -35.65 -10.53 -40.62
N TYR A 30 -35.06 -11.48 -41.34
CA TYR A 30 -33.97 -12.31 -40.82
C TYR A 30 -32.73 -11.48 -40.46
N SER A 31 -32.30 -10.57 -41.34
CA SER A 31 -31.17 -9.67 -41.09
C SER A 31 -31.41 -8.78 -39.88
N SER A 32 -32.60 -8.19 -39.77
CA SER A 32 -33.00 -7.36 -38.64
C SER A 32 -32.97 -8.12 -37.31
N ASN A 33 -33.45 -9.37 -37.29
CA ASN A 33 -33.40 -10.21 -36.09
C ASN A 33 -31.95 -10.55 -35.68
N ILE A 34 -31.07 -10.84 -36.65
CA ILE A 34 -29.65 -11.07 -36.37
C ILE A 34 -29.01 -9.80 -35.80
N GLU A 35 -29.20 -8.65 -36.44
CA GLU A 35 -28.66 -7.38 -35.97
C GLU A 35 -29.14 -7.06 -34.55
N TYR A 36 -30.43 -7.27 -34.27
CA TYR A 36 -31.01 -7.11 -32.94
C TYR A 36 -30.33 -8.01 -31.90
N MET A 37 -30.11 -9.29 -32.23
CA MET A 37 -29.42 -10.23 -31.34
C MET A 37 -27.95 -9.82 -31.10
N ILE A 38 -27.24 -9.37 -32.13
CA ILE A 38 -25.85 -8.91 -32.03
C ILE A 38 -25.77 -7.66 -31.13
N VAL A 39 -26.63 -6.67 -31.36
CA VAL A 39 -26.67 -5.44 -30.57
C VAL A 39 -26.99 -5.75 -29.11
N ASN A 40 -27.97 -6.60 -28.83
CA ASN A 40 -28.32 -6.98 -27.46
C ASN A 40 -27.21 -7.80 -26.78
N SER A 41 -26.58 -8.73 -27.49
CA SER A 41 -25.45 -9.49 -26.96
C SER A 41 -24.28 -8.56 -26.62
N SER A 42 -23.96 -7.62 -27.50
CA SER A 42 -22.95 -6.59 -27.28
C SER A 42 -23.27 -5.72 -26.07
N LYS A 43 -24.52 -5.21 -25.97
CA LYS A 43 -24.97 -4.41 -24.82
C LYS A 43 -24.88 -5.19 -23.51
N ASN A 44 -25.40 -6.41 -23.48
CA ASN A 44 -25.36 -7.26 -22.29
C ASN A 44 -23.92 -7.59 -21.88
N ASN A 45 -23.04 -7.78 -22.86
CA ASN A 45 -21.62 -8.04 -22.62
C ASN A 45 -20.91 -6.84 -21.98
N THR A 46 -21.15 -5.65 -22.52
CA THR A 46 -20.64 -4.39 -21.97
C THR A 46 -21.15 -4.15 -20.55
N GLN A 47 -22.44 -4.45 -20.29
CA GLN A 47 -22.97 -4.37 -18.93
C GLN A 47 -22.29 -5.36 -17.99
N ALA A 48 -22.11 -6.63 -18.39
CA ALA A 48 -21.39 -7.61 -17.58
C ALA A 48 -19.97 -7.16 -17.24
N LEU A 49 -19.28 -6.47 -18.16
CA LEU A 49 -17.96 -5.89 -17.93
C LEU A 49 -18.00 -4.79 -16.85
N TYR A 50 -18.93 -3.83 -16.97
CA TYR A 50 -19.08 -2.77 -15.98
C TYR A 50 -19.49 -3.28 -14.59
N LEU A 51 -20.26 -4.36 -14.51
CA LEU A 51 -20.61 -4.98 -13.22
C LEU A 51 -19.38 -5.53 -12.50
N VAL A 52 -18.48 -6.20 -13.23
CA VAL A 52 -17.24 -6.75 -12.68
C VAL A 52 -16.33 -5.62 -12.19
N GLU A 53 -16.10 -4.61 -13.04
CA GLU A 53 -15.27 -3.45 -12.70
C GLU A 53 -15.85 -2.69 -11.50
N GLY A 54 -17.16 -2.44 -11.53
CA GLY A 54 -17.89 -1.78 -10.45
C GLY A 54 -17.71 -2.48 -9.12
N LYS A 55 -17.82 -3.81 -9.06
CA LYS A 55 -17.60 -4.57 -7.82
C LYS A 55 -16.19 -4.44 -7.28
N ILE A 56 -15.17 -4.51 -8.15
CA ILE A 56 -13.78 -4.32 -7.76
C ILE A 56 -13.59 -2.92 -7.16
N LEU A 57 -14.11 -1.89 -7.84
CA LEU A 57 -14.01 -0.51 -7.38
C LEU A 57 -14.79 -0.26 -6.09
N THR A 58 -15.96 -0.88 -5.91
CA THR A 58 -16.74 -0.82 -4.67
C THR A 58 -15.95 -1.40 -3.50
N VAL A 59 -15.30 -2.55 -3.70
CA VAL A 59 -14.48 -3.19 -2.67
C VAL A 59 -13.30 -2.32 -2.24
N ILE A 60 -12.66 -1.63 -3.20
CA ILE A 60 -11.49 -0.79 -2.94
C ILE A 60 -11.89 0.54 -2.27
N ASN A 61 -12.99 1.16 -2.72
CA ASN A 61 -13.34 2.53 -2.33
C ASN A 61 -14.34 2.61 -1.17
N ASN A 62 -15.07 1.54 -0.86
CA ASN A 62 -16.03 1.55 0.24
C ASN A 62 -15.31 1.22 1.56
N PRO A 63 -15.29 2.14 2.55
CA PRO A 63 -14.62 1.95 3.84
C PRO A 63 -15.04 0.66 4.55
N LYS A 64 -16.31 0.24 4.37
CA LYS A 64 -16.85 -0.98 4.97
C LYS A 64 -16.04 -2.22 4.61
N TYR A 65 -15.62 -2.35 3.35
CA TYR A 65 -14.84 -3.50 2.88
C TYR A 65 -13.35 -3.25 3.02
N PHE A 66 -12.91 -2.02 2.72
CA PHE A 66 -11.51 -1.66 2.75
C PHE A 66 -10.93 -1.68 4.18
N ASP A 67 -11.52 -0.92 5.10
CA ASP A 67 -10.98 -0.76 6.46
C ASP A 67 -11.18 -1.99 7.33
N ASN A 68 -12.27 -2.73 7.12
CA ASN A 68 -12.63 -3.87 7.97
C ASN A 68 -12.12 -5.22 7.44
N ILE A 69 -11.81 -5.34 6.15
CA ILE A 69 -11.41 -6.62 5.54
C ILE A 69 -10.05 -6.52 4.86
N ILE A 70 -9.89 -5.60 3.90
CA ILE A 70 -8.65 -5.50 3.11
C ILE A 70 -7.47 -5.09 4.00
N LEU A 71 -7.59 -3.98 4.70
CA LEU A 71 -6.50 -3.42 5.51
C LEU A 71 -6.06 -4.38 6.64
N PRO A 72 -6.98 -5.01 7.41
CA PRO A 72 -6.60 -6.04 8.38
C PRO A 72 -5.96 -7.26 7.72
N GLY A 73 -6.44 -7.69 6.54
CA GLY A 73 -5.85 -8.78 5.78
C GLY A 73 -4.42 -8.50 5.33
N VAL A 74 -4.14 -7.27 4.89
CA VAL A 74 -2.78 -6.80 4.57
C VAL A 74 -1.88 -6.82 5.80
N LYS A 75 -2.34 -6.26 6.92
CA LYS A 75 -1.57 -6.24 8.17
C LYS A 75 -1.26 -7.66 8.66
N GLU A 76 -2.20 -8.58 8.54
CA GLU A 76 -2.01 -10.00 8.87
C GLU A 76 -0.99 -10.66 7.94
N PHE A 77 -1.09 -10.39 6.63
CA PHE A 77 -0.14 -10.91 5.64
C PHE A 77 1.29 -10.41 5.88
N PHE A 78 1.50 -9.14 6.22
CA PHE A 78 2.85 -8.63 6.49
C PHE A 78 3.46 -9.27 7.74
N LYS A 79 2.67 -9.46 8.80
CA LYS A 79 3.13 -10.08 10.06
C LYS A 79 3.49 -11.56 9.92
N TYR A 80 2.68 -12.33 9.21
CA TYR A 80 2.77 -13.80 9.22
C TYR A 80 3.15 -14.42 7.87
N GLY A 81 3.26 -13.61 6.82
CA GLY A 81 3.47 -14.08 5.44
C GLY A 81 2.25 -14.79 4.82
N ARG A 82 1.12 -14.87 5.54
CA ARG A 82 -0.12 -15.51 5.09
C ARG A 82 -1.32 -14.96 5.85
N ILE A 83 -2.50 -15.02 5.23
CA ILE A 83 -3.78 -14.88 5.94
C ILE A 83 -4.10 -16.25 6.57
N LYS A 84 -4.19 -16.30 7.91
CA LYS A 84 -4.41 -17.55 8.67
C LYS A 84 -5.84 -18.07 8.51
N ASP A 85 -6.82 -17.17 8.45
CA ASP A 85 -8.23 -17.52 8.32
C ASP A 85 -8.67 -17.49 6.85
N ASP A 86 -9.07 -18.64 6.32
CA ASP A 86 -9.53 -18.77 4.94
C ASP A 86 -10.81 -17.95 4.67
N ASN A 87 -11.64 -17.69 5.69
CA ASN A 87 -12.82 -16.83 5.53
C ASN A 87 -12.45 -15.38 5.25
N LYS A 88 -11.27 -14.92 5.68
CA LYS A 88 -10.76 -13.57 5.41
C LYS A 88 -10.14 -13.43 4.01
N ARG A 89 -10.00 -14.52 3.26
CA ARG A 89 -9.55 -14.47 1.85
C ARG A 89 -10.66 -14.10 0.89
N HIS A 90 -11.85 -13.82 1.40
CA HIS A 90 -13.02 -13.53 0.61
C HIS A 90 -13.80 -12.37 1.21
N ILE A 91 -14.18 -11.42 0.36
CA ILE A 91 -15.12 -10.36 0.69
C ILE A 91 -16.49 -10.78 0.18
N ILE A 92 -17.48 -10.72 1.06
CA ILE A 92 -18.87 -10.92 0.73
C ILE A 92 -19.52 -9.54 0.68
N LEU A 93 -19.91 -9.12 -0.51
CA LEU A 93 -20.64 -7.89 -0.74
C LEU A 93 -22.08 -8.02 -0.24
N ASP A 94 -22.59 -6.96 0.38
CA ASP A 94 -23.99 -6.86 0.75
C ASP A 94 -24.86 -6.62 -0.49
N ASN A 95 -26.13 -7.03 -0.41
CA ASN A 95 -27.06 -6.92 -1.54
C ASN A 95 -27.23 -5.50 -2.06
N GLU A 96 -27.17 -4.53 -1.16
CA GLU A 96 -27.30 -3.10 -1.45
C GLU A 96 -26.08 -2.53 -2.22
N ASP A 97 -24.92 -3.17 -2.07
CA ASP A 97 -23.68 -2.78 -2.75
C ASP A 97 -23.50 -3.52 -4.10
N LEU A 98 -24.45 -4.39 -4.46
CA LEU A 98 -24.49 -5.06 -5.75
C LEU A 98 -25.29 -4.24 -6.76
N ILE A 99 -24.75 -4.14 -7.97
CA ILE A 99 -25.45 -3.49 -9.07
C ILE A 99 -26.55 -4.42 -9.58
N GLU A 100 -27.68 -3.82 -9.99
CA GLU A 100 -28.88 -4.54 -10.42
C GLU A 100 -28.59 -5.59 -11.51
N GLY A 101 -29.07 -6.81 -11.28
CA GLY A 101 -28.88 -7.95 -12.18
C GLY A 101 -27.69 -8.85 -11.84
N ASP A 102 -26.83 -8.46 -10.90
CA ASP A 102 -25.71 -9.29 -10.43
C ASP A 102 -26.06 -10.09 -9.17
N ASN A 103 -25.82 -11.40 -9.22
CA ASN A 103 -26.09 -12.32 -8.10
C ASN A 103 -24.81 -12.84 -7.44
N TYR A 104 -23.62 -12.48 -7.95
CA TYR A 104 -22.36 -12.98 -7.42
C TYR A 104 -21.70 -11.98 -6.49
N LYS A 105 -21.68 -12.31 -5.20
CA LYS A 105 -21.28 -11.39 -4.12
C LYS A 105 -19.83 -11.50 -3.69
N LYS A 106 -19.11 -12.48 -4.22
CA LYS A 106 -17.81 -12.87 -3.68
C LYS A 106 -16.68 -12.17 -4.42
N VAL A 107 -15.73 -11.62 -3.69
CA VAL A 107 -14.45 -11.17 -4.22
C VAL A 107 -13.34 -11.90 -3.47
N ASN A 108 -12.49 -12.63 -4.18
CA ASN A 108 -11.38 -13.36 -3.59
C ASN A 108 -10.16 -12.43 -3.50
N LEU A 109 -9.46 -12.45 -2.36
CA LEU A 109 -8.17 -11.81 -2.18
C LEU A 109 -7.05 -12.85 -2.23
N SER A 110 -5.95 -12.49 -2.88
CA SER A 110 -4.69 -13.21 -2.78
C SER A 110 -3.51 -12.24 -2.81
N PHE A 111 -2.38 -12.67 -2.22
CA PHE A 111 -1.14 -11.91 -2.20
C PHE A 111 -0.04 -12.69 -2.88
N TYR A 112 0.76 -12.02 -3.71
CA TYR A 112 1.96 -12.59 -4.30
C TYR A 112 3.01 -11.50 -4.56
N ARG A 113 4.21 -11.91 -4.97
CA ARG A 113 5.26 -10.99 -5.42
C ARG A 113 5.32 -10.93 -6.94
N GLU A 114 5.37 -9.72 -7.48
CA GLU A 114 5.61 -9.44 -8.90
C GLU A 114 6.67 -8.34 -8.96
N GLU A 115 7.77 -8.55 -9.68
CA GLU A 115 8.84 -7.53 -9.85
C GLU A 115 9.36 -6.97 -8.51
N ASN A 116 9.56 -7.85 -7.50
CA ASN A 116 9.95 -7.50 -6.12
C ASN A 116 8.93 -6.69 -5.31
N ARG A 117 7.73 -6.45 -5.84
CA ARG A 117 6.65 -5.74 -5.14
C ARG A 117 5.60 -6.69 -4.63
N ILE A 118 4.96 -6.34 -3.51
CA ILE A 118 3.80 -7.07 -3.02
C ILE A 118 2.55 -6.62 -3.78
N ILE A 119 1.92 -7.58 -4.46
CA ILE A 119 0.68 -7.39 -5.18
C ILE A 119 -0.47 -8.00 -4.38
N LEU A 120 -1.50 -7.20 -4.17
CA LEU A 120 -2.83 -7.68 -3.80
C LEU A 120 -3.63 -7.92 -5.09
N GLU A 121 -4.13 -9.13 -5.25
CA GLU A 121 -5.00 -9.50 -6.36
C GLU A 121 -6.43 -9.74 -5.87
N LEU A 122 -7.36 -9.03 -6.49
CA LEU A 122 -8.80 -9.15 -6.27
C LEU A 122 -9.42 -9.84 -7.48
N GLN A 123 -10.04 -11.00 -7.24
CA GLN A 123 -10.73 -11.76 -8.29
C GLN A 123 -12.23 -11.82 -8.03
N THR A 124 -13.03 -11.53 -9.05
CA THR A 124 -14.50 -11.67 -8.97
C THR A 124 -15.06 -12.11 -10.32
N ASN A 125 -16.35 -12.44 -10.34
CA ASN A 125 -17.09 -12.67 -11.58
C ASN A 125 -18.48 -12.04 -11.48
N SER A 126 -19.07 -11.67 -12.61
CA SER A 126 -20.46 -11.19 -12.67
C SER A 126 -21.22 -11.96 -13.74
N THR A 127 -22.53 -12.03 -13.56
CA THR A 127 -23.43 -12.58 -14.57
C THR A 127 -24.51 -11.57 -14.88
N TYR A 128 -24.68 -11.21 -16.16
CA TYR A 128 -25.78 -10.37 -16.64
C TYR A 128 -26.43 -11.00 -17.87
N ASN A 129 -27.73 -11.26 -17.82
CA ASN A 129 -28.47 -11.92 -18.91
C ASN A 129 -27.76 -13.19 -19.45
N ASN A 130 -27.31 -14.06 -18.54
CA ASN A 130 -26.54 -15.29 -18.81
C ASN A 130 -25.14 -15.10 -19.41
N ILE A 131 -24.66 -13.87 -19.59
CA ILE A 131 -23.27 -13.60 -19.96
C ILE A 131 -22.45 -13.51 -18.68
N LYS A 132 -21.43 -14.36 -18.57
CA LYS A 132 -20.49 -14.38 -17.44
C LYS A 132 -19.21 -13.68 -17.85
N ARG A 133 -18.70 -12.82 -16.96
CA ARG A 133 -17.38 -12.19 -17.08
C ARG A 133 -16.61 -12.35 -15.78
N ASN A 134 -15.30 -12.54 -15.89
CA ASN A 134 -14.40 -12.63 -14.75
C ASN A 134 -13.51 -11.38 -14.72
N GLY A 135 -13.24 -10.85 -13.54
CA GLY A 135 -12.34 -9.71 -13.36
C GLY A 135 -11.22 -10.05 -12.42
N VAL A 136 -10.03 -9.55 -12.75
CA VAL A 136 -8.83 -9.63 -11.91
C VAL A 136 -8.25 -8.22 -11.83
N ALA A 137 -8.23 -7.66 -10.62
CA ALA A 137 -7.53 -6.43 -10.33
C ALA A 137 -6.25 -6.70 -9.57
N LYS A 138 -5.17 -6.03 -9.98
CA LYS A 138 -3.87 -6.06 -9.32
C LYS A 138 -3.61 -4.70 -8.68
N LEU A 139 -3.29 -4.69 -7.40
CA LEU A 139 -2.96 -3.50 -6.63
C LEU A 139 -1.59 -3.64 -6.00
N THR A 140 -0.79 -2.58 -6.02
CA THR A 140 0.38 -2.48 -5.15
C THR A 140 -0.08 -2.07 -3.76
N VAL A 141 0.56 -2.59 -2.72
CA VAL A 141 0.09 -2.44 -1.32
C VAL A 141 1.01 -1.58 -0.46
N VAL A 142 2.30 -1.57 -0.79
CA VAL A 142 3.30 -0.82 -0.03
C VAL A 142 3.71 0.40 -0.83
N ASN A 143 3.95 1.50 -0.11
CA ASN A 143 4.53 2.70 -0.67
C ASN A 143 5.88 2.38 -1.32
N GLU A 144 6.03 2.85 -2.56
CA GLU A 144 7.15 2.54 -3.43
C GLU A 144 8.51 2.88 -2.80
N ILE A 145 8.57 3.88 -1.92
CA ILE A 145 9.80 4.27 -1.20
C ILE A 145 10.40 3.05 -0.48
N PHE A 146 9.57 2.21 0.14
CA PHE A 146 10.04 1.08 0.96
C PHE A 146 10.32 -0.20 0.17
N GLU A 147 9.82 -0.35 -1.06
CA GLU A 147 9.97 -1.56 -1.88
C GLU A 147 11.18 -1.51 -2.83
N ARG A 148 12.00 -0.46 -2.78
CA ARG A 148 13.09 -0.20 -3.73
C ARG A 148 14.34 -1.06 -3.55
N GLY A 149 14.49 -1.73 -2.41
CA GLY A 149 15.74 -2.42 -2.08
C GLY A 149 16.91 -1.49 -1.75
N ILE A 150 16.64 -0.20 -1.56
CA ILE A 150 17.67 0.80 -1.23
C ILE A 150 17.68 1.00 0.30
N PRO A 151 18.82 0.79 0.98
CA PRO A 151 18.91 0.89 2.43
C PRO A 151 18.85 2.32 2.98
N ILE A 152 19.40 3.30 2.24
CA ILE A 152 19.42 4.73 2.62
C ILE A 152 18.69 5.53 1.55
N ILE A 153 17.66 6.25 1.95
CA ILE A 153 16.83 7.06 1.06
C ILE A 153 16.97 8.53 1.44
N PHE A 154 17.34 9.34 0.45
CA PHE A 154 17.53 10.78 0.58
C PHE A 154 17.26 11.49 -0.76
N PRO A 155 16.91 12.79 -0.76
CA PRO A 155 16.50 13.54 -1.94
C PRO A 155 17.42 13.41 -3.17
N SER A 156 18.72 13.66 -3.01
CA SER A 156 19.69 13.64 -4.13
C SER A 156 19.98 12.23 -4.64
N GLY A 157 19.71 11.18 -3.86
CA GLY A 157 19.86 9.78 -4.26
C GLY A 157 18.72 9.23 -5.12
N LEU A 158 17.66 10.02 -5.37
CA LEU A 158 16.42 9.55 -5.99
C LEU A 158 16.16 10.02 -7.43
N GLU A 159 17.12 10.70 -8.07
CA GLU A 159 17.02 11.24 -9.45
C GLU A 159 15.66 11.90 -9.77
N GLU A 160 14.73 11.16 -10.38
CA GLU A 160 13.40 11.61 -10.84
C GLU A 160 12.27 11.52 -9.78
N LYS A 161 12.52 10.89 -8.63
CA LYS A 161 11.51 10.62 -7.59
C LYS A 161 11.71 11.44 -6.31
N ASP A 162 12.54 12.48 -6.36
CA ASP A 162 12.69 13.48 -5.31
C ASP A 162 11.32 14.03 -4.84
N LYS A 163 10.41 14.27 -5.79
CA LYS A 163 9.05 14.71 -5.49
C LYS A 163 8.27 13.72 -4.62
N LEU A 164 8.36 12.41 -4.90
CA LEU A 164 7.66 11.38 -4.11
C LEU A 164 8.20 11.33 -2.68
N TYR A 165 9.51 11.43 -2.52
CA TYR A 165 10.14 11.47 -1.20
C TYR A 165 9.72 12.72 -0.43
N LYS A 166 9.81 13.91 -1.05
CA LYS A 166 9.40 15.18 -0.43
C LYS A 166 7.93 15.17 -0.02
N GLU A 167 7.03 14.76 -0.91
CA GLU A 167 5.61 14.63 -0.61
C GLU A 167 5.37 13.65 0.57
N TYR A 168 6.11 12.55 0.64
CA TYR A 168 5.99 11.59 1.73
C TYR A 168 6.52 12.13 3.06
N MET A 169 7.68 12.80 3.05
CA MET A 169 8.26 13.40 4.26
C MET A 169 7.41 14.56 4.79
N GLU A 170 6.89 15.43 3.90
CA GLU A 170 5.94 16.48 4.25
C GLU A 170 4.63 15.90 4.83
N TYR A 171 4.11 14.83 4.23
CA TYR A 171 2.95 14.12 4.74
C TYR A 171 3.23 13.52 6.12
N LEU A 172 4.36 12.82 6.29
CA LEU A 172 4.75 12.23 7.57
C LEU A 172 4.87 13.29 8.65
N GLN A 173 5.59 14.38 8.41
CA GLN A 173 5.76 15.46 9.40
C GLN A 173 4.42 15.97 9.93
N ARG A 174 3.42 16.07 9.05
CA ARG A 174 2.07 16.54 9.42
C ARG A 174 1.21 15.49 10.11
N GLU A 175 1.24 14.26 9.62
CA GLU A 175 0.26 13.23 9.94
C GLU A 175 0.84 12.09 10.79
N ILE A 176 2.12 12.15 11.19
CA ILE A 176 2.71 11.11 12.02
C ILE A 176 2.13 11.14 13.43
N TYR A 177 1.66 9.98 13.87
CA TYR A 177 1.19 9.69 15.22
C TYR A 177 1.54 8.25 15.58
N ILE A 178 1.51 7.91 16.86
CA ILE A 178 1.65 6.53 17.30
C ILE A 178 0.27 5.85 17.26
N PRO A 179 0.01 4.90 16.35
CA PRO A 179 -1.27 4.20 16.31
C PRO A 179 -1.39 3.19 17.46
N PRO A 180 -2.54 2.51 17.63
CA PRO A 180 -2.66 1.38 18.53
C PRO A 180 -1.60 0.31 18.21
N LEU A 181 -0.71 0.04 19.18
CA LEU A 181 0.40 -0.88 19.04
C LEU A 181 0.08 -2.27 19.63
N GLU A 182 0.86 -3.27 19.23
CA GLU A 182 0.83 -4.59 19.87
C GLU A 182 1.54 -4.58 21.23
N GLU A 183 1.23 -5.56 22.08
CA GLU A 183 1.77 -5.65 23.45
C GLU A 183 3.31 -5.69 23.53
N ASN A 184 3.97 -6.15 22.46
CA ASN A 184 5.43 -6.26 22.37
C ASN A 184 6.11 -4.99 21.82
N MET A 185 5.36 -3.90 21.58
CA MET A 185 5.90 -2.65 21.07
C MET A 185 5.58 -1.49 22.04
N MET A 186 6.62 -0.78 22.47
CA MET A 186 6.51 0.36 23.36
C MET A 186 6.32 1.65 22.57
N ALA A 187 5.30 2.43 22.93
CA ALA A 187 5.08 3.78 22.41
C ALA A 187 5.85 4.80 23.25
N VAL A 188 6.67 5.64 22.62
CA VAL A 188 7.34 6.77 23.27
C VAL A 188 7.19 8.01 22.39
N GLU A 189 6.25 8.88 22.78
CA GLU A 189 6.04 10.18 22.15
C GLU A 189 6.71 11.28 22.98
N ILE A 190 7.49 12.12 22.31
CA ILE A 190 8.35 13.13 22.92
C ILE A 190 8.18 14.43 22.13
N ASP A 191 7.52 15.39 22.77
CA ASP A 191 7.36 16.74 22.23
C ASP A 191 8.02 17.74 23.16
N ASN A 192 8.66 18.76 22.59
CA ASN A 192 9.17 19.91 23.34
C ASN A 192 10.33 19.62 24.32
N TYR A 193 11.24 18.72 23.94
CA TYR A 193 12.50 18.46 24.66
C TYR A 193 13.70 18.78 23.78
N GLU A 194 14.79 19.25 24.40
CA GLU A 194 16.00 19.68 23.68
C GLU A 194 17.03 18.55 23.58
N ILE A 195 17.13 17.73 24.63
CA ILE A 195 18.05 16.61 24.68
C ILE A 195 17.29 15.36 25.12
N ILE A 196 17.43 14.30 24.33
CA ILE A 196 16.86 12.98 24.56
C ILE A 196 18.01 11.98 24.60
N ASN A 197 18.25 11.36 25.75
CA ASN A 197 19.32 10.37 25.89
C ASN A 197 18.71 8.96 25.94
N ILE A 198 19.02 8.13 24.94
CA ILE A 198 18.78 6.69 24.97
C ILE A 198 20.02 6.05 25.59
N LEU A 199 19.95 5.76 26.89
CA LEU A 199 21.08 5.36 27.71
C LEU A 199 20.94 3.90 28.16
N LYS A 200 21.91 3.07 27.79
CA LYS A 200 22.05 1.73 28.36
C LYS A 200 22.87 1.79 29.64
N LYS A 201 22.25 1.40 30.75
CA LYS A 201 22.86 1.49 32.08
C LYS A 201 23.60 0.22 32.48
N ILE A 202 24.37 0.33 33.56
CA ILE A 202 25.16 -0.77 34.12
C ILE A 202 24.30 -2.00 34.47
N ASP A 203 23.03 -1.78 34.82
CA ASP A 203 22.03 -2.82 35.11
C ASP A 203 21.56 -3.60 33.86
N GLY A 204 22.06 -3.23 32.68
CA GLY A 204 21.76 -3.85 31.39
C GLY A 204 20.47 -3.33 30.75
N ARG A 205 19.72 -2.44 31.41
CA ARG A 205 18.47 -1.87 30.89
C ARG A 205 18.76 -0.61 30.08
N THR A 206 17.94 -0.40 29.06
CA THR A 206 17.97 0.82 28.26
C THR A 206 16.88 1.76 28.74
N TYR A 207 17.24 3.02 28.94
CA TYR A 207 16.34 4.08 29.38
C TYR A 207 16.30 5.20 28.37
N ILE A 208 15.17 5.91 28.31
CA ILE A 208 15.07 7.17 27.59
C ILE A 208 14.91 8.27 28.62
N GLU A 209 15.90 9.17 28.70
CA GLU A 209 15.98 10.28 29.65
C GLU A 209 15.78 11.60 28.89
N LEU A 210 14.81 12.42 29.34
CA LEU A 210 14.39 13.64 28.66
C LEU A 210 14.83 14.90 29.41
N TYR A 211 15.42 15.88 28.71
CA TYR A 211 15.94 17.11 29.29
C TYR A 211 15.45 18.34 28.51
N ARG A 212 15.27 19.45 29.23
CA ARG A 212 14.82 20.74 28.69
C ARG A 212 15.35 21.88 29.57
N ASN A 213 15.58 23.05 28.98
CA ASN A 213 15.97 24.29 29.67
C ASN A 213 17.26 24.13 30.50
N ASP A 214 18.24 23.41 29.96
CA ASP A 214 19.56 23.18 30.60
C ASP A 214 19.50 22.56 32.01
N ILE A 215 18.40 21.89 32.37
CA ILE A 215 18.25 21.21 33.66
C ILE A 215 19.18 19.99 33.69
N LYS A 216 19.98 19.86 34.75
CA LYS A 216 20.96 18.76 34.92
C LYS A 216 20.33 17.37 35.12
N TYR A 217 19.11 17.31 35.64
CA TYR A 217 18.41 16.07 35.93
C TYR A 217 17.31 15.83 34.89
N PRO A 218 17.06 14.57 34.48
CA PRO A 218 16.03 14.28 33.51
C PRO A 218 14.65 14.62 34.08
N ILE A 219 13.85 15.35 33.31
CA ILE A 219 12.47 15.72 33.65
C ILE A 219 11.58 14.49 33.64
N LYS A 220 11.82 13.59 32.69
CA LYS A 220 11.08 12.33 32.52
C LYS A 220 12.02 11.21 32.12
N LYS A 221 11.67 9.99 32.53
CA LYS A 221 12.44 8.79 32.25
C LYS A 221 11.51 7.64 31.88
N TYR A 222 11.85 6.92 30.81
CA TYR A 222 11.20 5.69 30.38
C TYR A 222 12.18 4.53 30.48
N CYS A 223 11.71 3.35 30.86
CA CYS A 223 12.47 2.11 30.80
C CYS A 223 11.99 1.34 29.57
N LEU A 224 12.90 0.94 28.67
CA LEU A 224 12.55 0.09 27.55
C LEU A 224 12.42 -1.35 28.04
N ASP A 225 11.19 -1.84 28.12
CA ASP A 225 10.84 -3.17 28.64
C ASP A 225 10.10 -4.05 27.60
N ARG A 226 9.99 -3.56 26.36
CA ARG A 226 9.41 -4.27 25.22
C ARG A 226 10.47 -4.56 24.16
N ASP A 227 10.19 -5.55 23.32
CA ASP A 227 11.09 -5.97 22.24
C ASP A 227 11.24 -4.90 21.16
N LYS A 228 10.16 -4.16 20.88
CA LYS A 228 10.11 -3.11 19.86
C LYS A 228 9.78 -1.76 20.47
N ILE A 229 10.19 -0.68 19.81
CA ILE A 229 9.87 0.70 20.15
C ILE A 229 9.30 1.44 18.94
N PHE A 230 8.26 2.24 19.17
CA PHE A 230 7.88 3.35 18.31
C PHE A 230 8.31 4.63 19.03
N LEU A 231 9.45 5.19 18.62
CA LEU A 231 9.96 6.45 19.14
C LEU A 231 9.57 7.58 18.21
N LEU A 232 8.78 8.52 18.71
CA LEU A 232 8.33 9.70 17.98
C LEU A 232 8.87 10.94 18.70
N VAL A 233 9.82 11.64 18.08
CA VAL A 233 10.40 12.89 18.61
C VAL A 233 10.05 14.04 17.66
N LYS A 234 9.20 14.96 18.12
CA LYS A 234 8.74 16.12 17.33
C LYS A 234 9.33 17.43 17.82
N ASN A 235 9.54 18.35 16.88
CA ASN A 235 10.09 19.68 17.12
C ASN A 235 9.08 20.80 16.85
N ASP A 236 8.14 21.00 17.78
CA ASP A 236 7.17 22.09 17.68
C ASP A 236 7.73 23.48 18.06
N THR A 237 8.95 23.56 18.59
CA THR A 237 9.47 24.77 19.27
C THR A 237 10.59 25.51 18.54
N GLN A 238 10.99 25.06 17.34
CA GLN A 238 12.12 25.60 16.58
C GLN A 238 13.46 25.61 17.35
N LYS A 239 13.59 24.76 18.38
CA LYS A 239 14.85 24.56 19.10
C LYS A 239 15.58 23.36 18.51
N ASN A 240 16.91 23.35 18.60
CA ASN A 240 17.67 22.19 18.15
C ASN A 240 17.43 21.01 19.09
N ILE A 241 16.81 19.95 18.58
CA ILE A 241 16.63 18.68 19.28
C ILE A 241 17.84 17.79 19.01
N ASN A 242 18.39 17.19 20.07
CA ASN A 242 19.46 16.22 19.99
C ASN A 242 19.04 14.91 20.64
N VAL A 243 18.98 13.84 19.85
CA VAL A 243 18.78 12.49 20.34
C VAL A 243 20.13 11.79 20.39
N ASN A 244 20.57 11.41 21.59
CA ASN A 244 21.87 10.81 21.83
C ASN A 244 21.70 9.33 22.23
N ILE A 245 22.48 8.42 21.63
CA ILE A 245 22.60 7.05 22.11
C ILE A 245 23.90 6.88 22.89
N LEU A 246 23.78 6.43 24.14
CA LEU A 246 24.84 6.40 25.14
C LEU A 246 24.87 5.04 25.87
N SER A 247 26.03 4.70 26.44
CA SER A 247 26.20 3.53 27.32
C SER A 247 27.07 3.90 28.52
N ASP A 248 26.68 3.46 29.71
CA ASP A 248 27.50 3.60 30.93
C ASP A 248 28.76 2.70 30.89
N LYS A 249 28.76 1.67 30.05
CA LYS A 249 29.88 0.74 29.89
C LYS A 249 30.53 0.90 28.50
N PRO A 250 31.84 1.20 28.43
CA PRO A 250 32.58 1.25 27.18
C PRO A 250 32.47 -0.07 26.39
N GLY A 251 32.27 0.02 25.07
CA GLY A 251 32.21 -1.12 24.17
C GLY A 251 30.90 -1.91 24.18
N GLU A 252 29.93 -1.58 25.04
CA GLU A 252 28.61 -2.21 24.97
C GLU A 252 27.83 -1.78 23.73
N VAL A 253 27.02 -2.71 23.22
CA VAL A 253 26.10 -2.47 22.10
C VAL A 253 24.71 -2.16 22.63
N VAL A 254 24.11 -1.07 22.15
CA VAL A 254 22.71 -0.73 22.35
C VAL A 254 21.91 -1.35 21.21
N LYS A 255 21.00 -2.27 21.53
CA LYS A 255 20.14 -2.95 20.56
C LYS A 255 18.75 -2.35 20.61
N LEU A 256 18.22 -1.92 19.47
CA LEU A 256 16.89 -1.34 19.32
C LEU A 256 16.18 -1.98 18.13
N ASN A 257 14.86 -2.11 18.20
CA ASN A 257 14.05 -2.63 17.10
C ASN A 257 12.75 -1.81 17.00
N GLY A 258 12.29 -1.48 15.80
CA GLY A 258 10.99 -0.87 15.58
C GLY A 258 11.03 0.31 14.62
N ILE A 259 10.44 1.43 15.05
CA ILE A 259 10.35 2.67 14.30
C ILE A 259 10.95 3.80 15.13
N ILE A 260 11.86 4.55 14.54
CA ILE A 260 12.40 5.77 15.11
C ILE A 260 12.11 6.90 14.13
N TYR A 261 11.36 7.90 14.57
CA TYR A 261 11.17 9.16 13.87
C TYR A 261 11.70 10.30 14.74
N ILE A 262 12.60 11.10 14.18
CA ILE A 262 13.26 12.19 14.88
C ILE A 262 13.22 13.44 14.00
N GLU A 263 12.70 14.54 14.54
CA GLU A 263 12.88 15.89 13.98
C GLU A 263 14.06 16.58 14.68
N GLY A 264 15.25 16.47 14.08
CA GLY A 264 16.50 17.01 14.62
C GLY A 264 17.69 16.04 14.55
N ASP A 265 18.78 16.39 15.25
CA ASP A 265 20.04 15.66 15.15
C ASP A 265 20.01 14.33 15.92
N PHE A 266 20.63 13.31 15.33
CA PHE A 266 20.82 11.99 15.93
C PHE A 266 22.30 11.69 16.12
N ARG A 267 22.73 11.53 17.37
CA ARG A 267 24.14 11.41 17.76
C ARG A 267 24.42 10.10 18.45
N ILE A 268 25.45 9.41 17.99
CA ILE A 268 25.78 8.05 18.43
C ILE A 268 27.16 8.06 19.10
N TYR A 269 27.17 7.82 20.40
CA TYR A 269 28.36 7.82 21.25
C TYR A 269 28.78 6.41 21.69
N THR A 270 28.07 5.37 21.24
CA THR A 270 28.36 3.96 21.52
C THR A 270 27.94 3.09 20.33
N ASN A 271 28.34 1.83 20.30
CA ASN A 271 27.90 0.91 19.25
C ASN A 271 26.38 0.69 19.29
N VAL A 272 25.72 0.75 18.13
CA VAL A 272 24.28 0.60 17.99
C VAL A 272 23.96 -0.46 16.94
N GLU A 273 23.03 -1.35 17.27
CA GLU A 273 22.36 -2.24 16.31
C GLU A 273 20.87 -1.91 16.32
N PHE A 274 20.36 -1.43 15.19
CA PHE A 274 18.95 -1.11 15.00
C PHE A 274 18.32 -2.00 13.93
N SER A 275 17.13 -2.52 14.18
CA SER A 275 16.34 -3.25 13.18
C SER A 275 15.00 -2.57 12.94
N GLY A 276 14.67 -2.28 11.68
CA GLY A 276 13.39 -1.64 11.31
C GLY A 276 13.56 -0.35 10.53
N ILE A 277 12.74 0.67 10.84
CA ILE A 277 12.65 1.91 10.06
C ILE A 277 13.14 3.08 10.90
N ALA A 278 14.18 3.78 10.42
CA ALA A 278 14.68 5.01 11.00
C ALA A 278 14.40 6.17 10.04
N ILE A 279 13.86 7.27 10.57
CA ILE A 279 13.53 8.48 9.82
C ILE A 279 14.10 9.66 10.61
N ILE A 280 15.10 10.33 10.04
CA ILE A 280 15.68 11.55 10.62
C ILE A 280 15.29 12.69 9.68
N ASN A 281 14.34 13.50 10.14
CA ASN A 281 13.79 14.63 9.41
C ASN A 281 14.46 15.92 9.88
N ASP A 282 14.94 16.74 8.95
CA ASP A 282 15.58 18.04 9.22
C ASP A 282 16.71 17.96 10.27
N GLY A 283 17.61 16.98 10.11
CA GLY A 283 18.70 16.75 11.05
C GLY A 283 19.80 15.86 10.52
N ASN A 284 20.92 15.80 11.24
CA ASN A 284 22.10 15.03 10.84
C ASN A 284 22.31 13.80 11.71
N ILE A 285 22.87 12.75 11.12
CA ILE A 285 23.39 11.59 11.87
C ILE A 285 24.89 11.78 12.08
N ASN A 286 25.32 11.77 13.34
CA ASN A 286 26.72 11.88 13.72
C ASN A 286 27.16 10.67 14.54
N VAL A 287 28.18 9.94 14.07
CA VAL A 287 28.74 8.78 14.77
C VAL A 287 30.14 9.12 15.30
N GLU A 288 30.29 9.08 16.62
CA GLU A 288 31.57 9.33 17.29
C GLU A 288 32.66 8.36 16.86
N SER A 289 33.91 8.79 16.99
CA SER A 289 35.09 8.13 16.40
C SER A 289 35.24 6.65 16.74
N ASP A 290 34.89 6.24 17.97
CA ASP A 290 35.04 4.86 18.46
C ASP A 290 33.75 4.03 18.38
N SER A 291 32.71 4.56 17.72
CA SER A 291 31.37 3.95 17.65
C SER A 291 31.02 3.48 16.25
N LYS A 292 30.11 2.50 16.17
CA LYS A 292 29.54 2.00 14.92
C LYS A 292 28.01 1.97 14.98
N LEU A 293 27.38 2.36 13.88
CA LEU A 293 25.95 2.24 13.67
C LEU A 293 25.70 1.11 12.68
N LYS A 294 24.93 0.11 13.11
CA LYS A 294 24.42 -0.94 12.24
C LYS A 294 22.91 -0.85 12.13
N ILE A 295 22.38 -0.75 10.93
CA ILE A 295 20.93 -0.76 10.67
C ILE A 295 20.60 -1.94 9.76
N LYS A 296 19.65 -2.76 10.20
CA LYS A 296 19.03 -3.82 9.41
C LYS A 296 17.59 -3.41 9.10
N GLY A 297 17.36 -2.86 7.91
CA GLY A 297 16.09 -2.25 7.53
C GLY A 297 16.29 -1.06 6.60
N ILE A 298 15.70 0.09 6.92
CA ILE A 298 15.74 1.28 6.05
C ILE A 298 15.95 2.55 6.85
N LEU A 299 16.70 3.47 6.25
CA LEU A 299 16.98 4.80 6.78
C LEU A 299 16.50 5.88 5.79
N LEU A 300 15.63 6.78 6.24
CA LEU A 300 15.21 7.97 5.51
C LEU A 300 15.85 9.20 6.15
N VAL A 301 16.58 9.99 5.36
CA VAL A 301 17.35 11.17 5.82
C VAL A 301 17.41 12.23 4.74
N ASP A 302 17.57 13.49 5.12
CA ASP A 302 17.67 14.58 4.13
C ASP A 302 19.07 14.72 3.51
N ASP A 303 20.13 14.46 4.28
CA ASP A 303 21.53 14.49 3.79
C ASP A 303 22.18 13.10 3.96
N GLY A 304 21.88 12.20 3.02
CA GLY A 304 22.37 10.82 3.04
C GLY A 304 23.73 10.62 2.36
N GLU A 305 24.22 11.59 1.57
CA GLU A 305 25.46 11.43 0.79
C GLU A 305 26.66 11.15 1.69
N LYS A 306 26.75 11.86 2.82
CA LYS A 306 27.83 11.68 3.81
C LYS A 306 27.82 10.30 4.48
N LEU A 307 26.68 9.62 4.48
CA LEU A 307 26.52 8.32 5.15
C LEU A 307 26.95 7.16 4.25
N LEU A 308 27.00 7.35 2.93
CA LEU A 308 27.33 6.27 1.98
C LEU A 308 28.78 5.80 2.09
N ASP A 309 29.69 6.72 2.42
CA ASP A 309 31.13 6.46 2.48
C ASP A 309 31.68 6.36 3.91
N ASP A 310 30.82 6.44 4.94
CA ASP A 310 31.25 6.35 6.33
C ASP A 310 31.38 4.88 6.79
N GLU A 311 32.61 4.40 6.95
CA GLU A 311 32.92 3.03 7.42
C GLU A 311 32.34 2.69 8.81
N LYS A 312 31.89 3.69 9.57
CA LYS A 312 31.23 3.50 10.87
C LYS A 312 29.75 3.14 10.72
N ILE A 313 29.18 3.35 9.55
CA ILE A 313 27.75 3.19 9.27
C ILE A 313 27.58 2.01 8.30
N ASP A 314 26.90 0.97 8.77
CA ASP A 314 26.62 -0.25 8.01
C ASP A 314 25.11 -0.44 7.96
N ILE A 315 24.52 -0.28 6.77
CA ILE A 315 23.06 -0.32 6.58
C ILE A 315 22.73 -1.40 5.55
N GLU A 316 22.11 -2.48 6.03
CA GLU A 316 21.64 -3.59 5.22
C GLU A 316 20.13 -3.48 5.02
N TYR A 317 19.68 -3.52 3.77
CA TYR A 317 18.26 -3.52 3.45
C TYR A 317 17.61 -4.85 3.84
N ASP A 318 16.67 -4.83 4.78
CA ASP A 318 15.86 -6.00 5.16
C ASP A 318 14.37 -5.69 5.07
N PHE A 319 13.73 -6.19 4.02
CA PHE A 319 12.30 -5.98 3.79
C PHE A 319 11.38 -6.69 4.79
N ASP A 320 11.83 -7.79 5.40
CA ASP A 320 11.04 -8.50 6.39
C ASP A 320 10.96 -7.71 7.70
N ASP A 321 12.05 -7.06 8.11
CA ASP A 321 12.04 -6.12 9.24
C ASP A 321 11.23 -4.86 8.90
N ILE A 322 11.42 -4.29 7.70
CA ILE A 322 10.67 -3.10 7.22
C ILE A 322 9.17 -3.35 7.18
N LYS A 323 8.69 -4.46 6.60
CA LYS A 323 7.23 -4.71 6.48
C LYS A 323 6.57 -4.98 7.84
N ASN A 324 7.29 -5.60 8.76
CA ASN A 324 6.78 -5.97 10.08
C ASN A 324 6.61 -4.76 11.01
N THR A 325 7.41 -3.72 10.81
CA THR A 325 7.31 -2.46 11.57
C THR A 325 6.52 -1.42 10.78
N GLY A 326 6.73 -1.31 9.47
CA GLY A 326 6.11 -0.31 8.60
C GLY A 326 4.59 -0.26 8.65
N ILE A 327 3.89 -1.35 8.95
CA ILE A 327 2.41 -1.34 9.14
C ILE A 327 1.90 -0.33 10.19
N TYR A 328 2.76 0.14 11.10
CA TYR A 328 2.43 1.14 12.10
C TYR A 328 2.77 2.57 11.63
N LEU A 329 3.52 2.72 10.54
CA LEU A 329 3.91 4.02 10.00
C LEU A 329 2.83 4.54 9.03
N PRO A 330 2.34 5.79 9.20
CA PRO A 330 1.42 6.40 8.25
C PRO A 330 1.99 6.43 6.83
N GLY A 331 1.14 6.15 5.85
CA GLY A 331 1.51 6.11 4.43
C GLY A 331 2.47 4.99 4.02
N PHE A 332 2.78 4.02 4.90
CA PHE A 332 3.51 2.81 4.51
C PHE A 332 2.66 1.86 3.67
N ILE A 333 1.42 1.62 4.10
CA ILE A 333 0.41 0.91 3.30
C ILE A 333 -0.22 1.95 2.37
N ASP A 334 0.09 1.86 1.08
CA ASP A 334 -0.39 2.76 0.03
C ASP A 334 -0.89 1.93 -1.15
N PHE A 335 -2.22 1.88 -1.31
CA PHE A 335 -2.85 1.07 -2.34
C PHE A 335 -2.89 1.83 -3.66
N ARG A 336 -2.32 1.25 -4.72
CA ARG A 336 -2.45 1.78 -6.08
C ARG A 336 -2.86 0.69 -7.05
N ILE A 337 -3.90 0.96 -7.82
CA ILE A 337 -4.37 0.04 -8.86
C ILE A 337 -3.31 0.01 -9.97
N LYS A 338 -2.72 -1.17 -10.21
CA LYS A 338 -1.78 -1.40 -11.32
C LYS A 338 -2.54 -1.70 -12.61
N SER A 339 -3.57 -2.54 -12.53
CA SER A 339 -4.40 -2.92 -13.67
C SER A 339 -5.70 -3.57 -13.22
N ILE A 340 -6.74 -3.43 -14.04
CA ILE A 340 -7.98 -4.22 -13.95
C ILE A 340 -8.14 -4.92 -15.30
N ASN A 341 -8.13 -6.25 -15.29
CA ASN A 341 -8.31 -7.06 -16.50
C ASN A 341 -9.61 -7.85 -16.40
N ILE A 342 -10.45 -7.76 -17.43
CA ILE A 342 -11.76 -8.42 -17.48
C ILE A 342 -11.79 -9.35 -18.68
N TYR A 343 -12.21 -10.59 -18.44
CA TYR A 343 -12.20 -11.69 -19.40
C TYR A 343 -13.55 -12.35 -19.55
#